data_AF-A0A397TWK7-F1
#
_entry.id   AF-A0A397TWK7-F1
#
_cell.length_a   1.000
_cell.length_b   1.000
_cell.length_c   1.000
_cell.angle_alpha   90.00
_cell.angle_beta   90.00
_cell.angle_gamma   90.00
#
_symmetry.space_group_name_H-M   'P 1'
#
loop_
_entity.id
_entity.type
_entity.pdbx_description
1 polymer ?
#
loop_
_entity_poly.entity_id
_entity_poly.type
_entity_poly.pdbx_seq_one_letter_code
_entity_poly.pdbx_strand_id
1 'polypeptide(L)'
;MTDSKNCMNCETTGPTIFRSLKGEKWEEVENNGLTKVTWTKGGKLCHNCYMNFVANPLRRGAKRVKVEVEEVKVTTSEEIEENVETMDEEVSMIDLVRTIEAMSRLFYEREHVKKEGPIYSYDELRKVFQANKYLENFLDQLYLAARPLERGEKTMNRIKKSIIHICYLLASLNNTKINSFKFDVAYYLDSAGTSNEGIDTLANL
;
A
#
# COMPACT_ATOMS: atom_id res chain seq x y z
N MET A 1 -34.93 -19.53 -25.56
CA MET A 1 -34.64 -19.08 -24.19
C MET A 1 -33.45 -18.16 -24.26
N THR A 2 -33.66 -16.87 -24.02
CA THR A 2 -32.68 -15.80 -24.20
C THR A 2 -31.66 -15.86 -23.06
N ASP A 3 -30.44 -16.24 -23.40
CA ASP A 3 -29.28 -16.31 -22.49
C ASP A 3 -28.95 -14.88 -22.00
N SER A 4 -29.62 -14.44 -20.93
CA SER A 4 -29.40 -13.11 -20.34
C SER A 4 -27.94 -13.04 -19.85
N LYS A 5 -27.11 -12.25 -20.53
CA LYS A 5 -25.69 -12.06 -20.18
C LYS A 5 -25.62 -11.02 -19.07
N ASN A 6 -25.98 -11.39 -17.85
CA ASN A 6 -25.76 -10.56 -16.67
C ASN A 6 -24.50 -11.02 -15.91
N CYS A 7 -23.84 -10.07 -15.26
CA CYS A 7 -22.71 -10.36 -14.39
C CYS A 7 -23.24 -10.81 -13.03
N MET A 8 -22.89 -12.00 -12.55
CA MET A 8 -23.31 -12.48 -11.22
C MET A 8 -22.79 -11.62 -10.04
N ASN A 9 -21.80 -10.75 -10.28
CA ASN A 9 -21.20 -9.91 -9.24
C ASN A 9 -21.72 -8.48 -9.21
N CYS A 10 -21.96 -7.86 -10.37
CA CYS A 10 -22.35 -6.45 -10.47
C CYS A 10 -23.60 -6.23 -11.32
N GLU A 11 -24.27 -7.31 -11.70
CA GLU A 11 -25.55 -7.34 -12.42
C GLU A 11 -25.57 -6.64 -13.79
N THR A 12 -24.43 -6.13 -14.25
CA THR A 12 -24.32 -5.42 -15.53
C THR A 12 -24.71 -6.32 -16.71
N THR A 13 -25.52 -5.77 -17.62
CA THR A 13 -26.05 -6.42 -18.83
C THR A 13 -25.58 -5.78 -20.14
N GLY A 14 -24.68 -4.79 -20.07
CA GLY A 14 -24.15 -4.03 -21.22
C GLY A 14 -23.22 -4.81 -22.17
N PRO A 15 -22.67 -4.17 -23.21
CA PRO A 15 -21.84 -4.77 -24.26
C PRO A 15 -20.41 -5.15 -23.78
N THR A 16 -20.31 -5.70 -22.59
CA THR A 16 -19.07 -6.12 -21.96
C THR A 16 -18.77 -7.57 -22.34
N ILE A 17 -17.50 -7.91 -22.54
CA ILE A 17 -17.10 -9.31 -22.73
C ILE A 17 -17.39 -10.07 -21.42
N PHE A 18 -18.21 -11.12 -21.49
CA PHE A 18 -18.51 -11.99 -20.34
C PHE A 18 -17.63 -13.23 -20.37
N ARG A 19 -17.13 -13.63 -19.20
CA ARG A 19 -16.31 -14.83 -19.00
C ARG A 19 -17.06 -15.78 -18.09
N SER A 20 -17.22 -17.02 -18.53
CA SER A 20 -17.84 -18.08 -17.72
C SER A 20 -16.85 -18.60 -16.68
N LEU A 21 -17.31 -18.75 -15.44
CA LEU A 21 -16.54 -19.36 -14.37
C LEU A 21 -16.95 -20.83 -14.23
N LYS A 22 -16.27 -21.71 -14.97
CA LYS A 22 -16.55 -23.16 -15.04
C LYS A 22 -15.26 -23.98 -15.13
N GLY A 23 -15.37 -25.28 -14.87
CA GLY A 23 -14.25 -26.23 -14.95
C GLY A 23 -13.10 -25.86 -14.03
N GLU A 24 -11.86 -26.05 -14.51
CA GLU A 24 -10.61 -25.79 -13.78
C GLU A 24 -10.58 -24.39 -13.14
N LYS A 25 -11.14 -23.38 -13.82
CA LYS A 25 -11.12 -22.00 -13.29
C LYS A 25 -12.03 -21.81 -12.09
N TRP A 26 -13.15 -22.54 -12.00
CA TRP A 26 -14.03 -22.52 -10.83
C TRP A 26 -13.36 -23.24 -9.66
N GLU A 27 -12.78 -24.41 -9.92
CA GLU A 27 -12.05 -25.19 -8.92
C GLU A 27 -10.85 -24.40 -8.36
N GLU A 28 -10.13 -23.67 -9.21
CA GLU A 28 -9.03 -22.80 -8.78
C GLU A 28 -9.53 -21.67 -7.85
N VAL A 29 -10.69 -21.07 -8.13
CA VAL A 29 -11.31 -20.04 -7.26
C VAL A 29 -11.77 -20.63 -5.92
N GLU A 30 -12.40 -21.80 -5.93
CA GLU A 30 -12.81 -22.52 -4.71
C GLU A 30 -11.60 -22.89 -3.85
N ASN A 31 -10.58 -23.51 -4.44
CA ASN A 31 -9.37 -23.93 -3.74
C ASN A 31 -8.59 -22.77 -3.12
N ASN A 32 -8.76 -21.55 -3.65
CA ASN A 32 -8.13 -20.35 -3.13
C ASN A 32 -9.07 -19.51 -2.23
N GLY A 33 -10.28 -19.98 -1.92
CA GLY A 33 -11.24 -19.27 -1.06
C GLY A 33 -11.73 -17.93 -1.65
N LEU A 34 -11.75 -17.80 -2.98
CA LEU A 34 -12.11 -16.57 -3.69
C LEU A 34 -13.58 -16.54 -4.12
N THR A 35 -14.36 -17.56 -3.78
CA THR A 35 -15.79 -17.64 -4.10
C THR A 35 -16.59 -16.63 -3.29
N LYS A 36 -17.64 -16.07 -3.90
CA LYS A 36 -18.63 -15.24 -3.21
C LYS A 36 -19.95 -15.99 -3.12
N VAL A 37 -20.75 -15.68 -2.10
CA VAL A 37 -22.06 -16.30 -1.87
C VAL A 37 -22.99 -16.14 -3.07
N THR A 38 -22.88 -15.03 -3.81
CA THR A 38 -23.70 -14.76 -5.00
C THR A 38 -23.24 -15.51 -6.26
N TRP A 39 -22.11 -16.22 -6.20
CA TRP A 39 -21.52 -16.87 -7.37
C TRP A 39 -21.94 -18.32 -7.48
N THR A 40 -22.22 -18.75 -8.71
CA THR A 40 -22.61 -20.13 -9.02
C THR A 40 -21.70 -20.73 -10.07
N LYS A 41 -21.38 -22.03 -9.93
CA LYS A 41 -20.58 -22.79 -10.89
C LYS A 41 -21.24 -22.74 -12.27
N GLY A 42 -20.50 -22.27 -13.27
CA GLY A 42 -21.01 -22.11 -14.64
C GLY A 42 -21.56 -20.71 -14.96
N GLY A 43 -21.76 -19.85 -13.96
CA GLY A 43 -22.26 -18.50 -14.22
C GLY A 43 -21.21 -17.59 -14.88
N LYS A 44 -21.62 -16.36 -15.24
CA LYS A 44 -20.81 -15.42 -16.02
C LYS A 44 -20.45 -14.17 -15.21
N LEU A 45 -19.21 -13.72 -15.36
CA LEU A 45 -18.72 -12.43 -14.85
C LEU A 45 -18.41 -11.51 -16.03
N CYS A 46 -18.68 -10.20 -15.87
CA CYS A 46 -18.14 -9.23 -16.82
C CYS A 46 -16.62 -9.20 -16.76
N HIS A 47 -15.97 -8.76 -17.84
CA HIS A 47 -14.51 -8.72 -17.93
C HIS A 47 -13.83 -8.08 -16.72
N ASN A 48 -14.35 -6.94 -16.26
CA ASN A 48 -13.78 -6.22 -15.13
C ASN A 48 -13.88 -7.03 -13.82
N CYS A 49 -15.05 -7.58 -13.51
CA CYS A 49 -15.23 -8.42 -12.32
C CYS A 49 -14.38 -9.69 -12.39
N TYR A 50 -14.27 -10.31 -13.56
CA TYR A 50 -13.41 -11.48 -13.75
C TYR A 50 -11.95 -11.13 -13.49
N MET A 51 -11.43 -10.02 -14.02
CA MET A 51 -10.04 -9.65 -13.79
C MET A 51 -9.78 -9.31 -12.32
N ASN A 52 -10.68 -8.56 -11.68
CA ASN A 52 -10.47 -8.08 -10.32
C ASN A 52 -10.64 -9.16 -9.24
N PHE A 53 -11.58 -10.10 -9.42
CA PHE A 53 -11.92 -11.08 -8.39
C PHE A 53 -11.45 -12.51 -8.72
N VAL A 54 -11.11 -12.80 -9.98
CA VAL A 54 -10.65 -14.14 -10.40
C VAL A 54 -9.20 -14.08 -10.89
N ALA A 55 -8.95 -13.46 -12.04
CA ALA A 55 -7.65 -13.61 -12.71
C ALA A 55 -6.48 -12.94 -11.93
N ASN A 56 -6.65 -11.71 -11.47
CA ASN A 56 -5.59 -11.00 -10.74
C ASN A 56 -5.36 -11.58 -9.33
N PRO A 57 -6.40 -11.92 -8.55
CA PRO A 57 -6.20 -12.60 -7.28
C PRO A 57 -5.53 -13.97 -7.41
N LEU A 58 -5.91 -14.80 -8.40
CA LEU A 58 -5.25 -16.09 -8.63
C LEU A 58 -3.78 -15.94 -9.03
N ARG A 59 -3.46 -14.94 -9.86
CA ARG A 59 -2.07 -14.58 -10.17
C ARG A 59 -1.27 -14.14 -8.93
N ARG A 60 -1.93 -13.57 -7.92
CA ARG A 60 -1.33 -13.19 -6.63
C ARG A 60 -1.25 -14.39 -5.65
N GLY A 61 -2.17 -15.34 -5.77
CA GLY A 61 -2.28 -16.56 -4.95
C GLY A 61 -1.13 -17.54 -5.10
N ALA A 62 -0.43 -17.54 -6.25
CA ALA A 62 0.79 -18.33 -6.45
C ALA A 62 1.96 -17.96 -5.50
N LYS A 63 1.79 -17.01 -4.57
CA LYS A 63 2.85 -16.50 -3.69
C LYS A 63 2.54 -16.45 -2.19
N ARG A 64 1.50 -17.12 -1.65
CA ARG A 64 1.37 -17.27 -0.19
C ARG A 64 0.82 -18.63 0.27
N VAL A 65 1.38 -19.04 1.41
CA VAL A 65 1.19 -20.23 2.24
C VAL A 65 -0.26 -20.37 2.71
N LYS A 66 -0.75 -21.62 2.73
CA LYS A 66 -2.07 -22.03 3.25
C LYS A 66 -2.24 -21.59 4.70
N VAL A 67 -3.33 -20.89 5.00
CA VAL A 67 -3.90 -20.86 6.35
C VAL A 67 -5.09 -21.82 6.28
N GLU A 68 -4.96 -22.96 6.95
CA GLU A 68 -6.08 -23.85 7.20
C GLU A 68 -6.98 -23.20 8.25
N VAL A 69 -8.26 -23.06 7.92
CA VAL A 69 -9.30 -22.63 8.86
C VAL A 69 -9.91 -23.90 9.43
N GLU A 70 -9.58 -24.22 10.69
CA GLU A 70 -10.37 -25.17 11.47
C GLU A 70 -11.55 -24.43 12.11
N GLU A 71 -12.75 -24.87 11.78
CA GLU A 71 -13.98 -24.55 12.50
C GLU A 71 -13.92 -25.19 13.89
N VAL A 72 -14.09 -24.40 14.97
CA VAL A 72 -14.36 -24.98 16.30
C VAL A 72 -15.54 -24.30 16.96
N LYS A 73 -16.47 -25.15 17.36
CA LYS A 73 -17.71 -24.94 18.12
C LYS A 73 -17.47 -24.28 19.48
N VAL A 74 -18.47 -23.49 19.88
CA VAL A 74 -18.69 -22.97 21.23
C VAL A 74 -18.73 -24.10 22.27
N THR A 75 -17.84 -24.05 23.27
CA THR A 75 -18.06 -24.58 24.63
C THR A 75 -17.27 -23.75 25.64
N THR A 76 -17.92 -23.50 26.78
CA THR A 76 -17.60 -22.61 27.90
C THR A 76 -16.34 -22.94 28.70
N SER A 77 -15.76 -21.86 29.25
CA SER A 77 -14.98 -21.74 30.51
C SER A 77 -13.61 -22.40 30.60
N GLU A 78 -12.56 -21.58 30.54
CA GLU A 78 -11.61 -21.38 31.65
C GLU A 78 -10.72 -20.17 31.36
N GLU A 79 -10.53 -19.35 32.39
CA GLU A 79 -9.83 -18.07 32.36
C GLU A 79 -8.34 -18.25 32.07
N ILE A 80 -7.85 -17.60 31.01
CA ILE A 80 -6.47 -17.16 30.91
C ILE A 80 -6.54 -15.65 30.74
N GLU A 81 -6.27 -14.93 31.83
CA GLU A 81 -5.95 -13.51 31.81
C GLU A 81 -4.69 -13.30 30.96
N GLU A 82 -4.87 -13.13 29.66
CA GLU A 82 -3.89 -12.44 28.84
C GLU A 82 -4.20 -10.95 28.94
N ASN A 83 -3.37 -10.28 29.75
CA ASN A 83 -3.36 -8.85 29.98
C ASN A 83 -3.21 -8.11 28.63
N VAL A 84 -4.32 -7.82 27.96
CA VAL A 84 -4.35 -6.81 26.90
C VAL A 84 -4.26 -5.49 27.63
N GLU A 85 -3.02 -5.03 27.82
CA GLU A 85 -2.75 -3.61 28.01
C GLU A 85 -3.39 -2.90 26.81
N THR A 86 -4.61 -2.43 27.02
CA THR A 86 -5.23 -1.40 26.22
C THR A 86 -4.42 -0.14 26.50
N MET A 87 -3.29 -0.02 25.82
CA MET A 87 -2.67 1.27 25.60
C MET A 87 -3.65 2.04 24.72
N ASP A 88 -4.61 2.70 25.36
CA ASP A 88 -5.26 3.89 24.83
C ASP A 88 -4.17 4.97 24.75
N GLU A 89 -3.22 4.79 23.84
CA GLU A 89 -2.49 5.92 23.30
C GLU A 89 -3.53 6.71 22.52
N GLU A 90 -3.99 7.83 23.09
CA GLU A 90 -4.61 8.89 22.31
C GLU A 90 -3.64 9.22 21.16
N VAL A 91 -3.85 8.59 20.00
CA VAL A 91 -3.08 8.90 18.80
C VAL A 91 -3.45 10.33 18.44
N SER A 92 -2.60 11.27 18.87
CA SER A 92 -2.81 12.68 18.62
C SER A 92 -3.02 12.88 17.12
N MET A 93 -4.15 13.49 16.76
CA MET A 93 -4.47 13.78 15.37
C MET A 93 -3.34 14.60 14.75
N ILE A 94 -2.78 14.11 13.63
CA ILE A 94 -1.73 14.85 12.92
C ILE A 94 -2.32 16.12 12.33
N ASP A 95 -1.73 17.26 12.68
CA ASP A 95 -1.89 18.49 11.90
C ASP A 95 -1.03 18.41 10.64
N LEU A 96 -1.61 17.85 9.57
CA LEU A 96 -0.89 17.57 8.33
C LEU A 96 -0.26 18.83 7.72
N VAL A 97 -0.93 19.97 7.83
CA VAL A 97 -0.41 21.24 7.29
C VAL A 97 0.87 21.62 8.03
N ARG A 98 0.83 21.64 9.38
CA ARG A 98 2.01 21.98 10.18
C ARG A 98 3.13 20.96 10.04
N THR A 99 2.80 19.68 9.90
CA THR A 99 3.79 18.64 9.63
C THR A 99 4.49 18.89 8.29
N ILE A 100 3.76 19.18 7.21
CA ILE A 100 4.36 19.48 5.89
C ILE A 100 5.24 20.72 5.96
N GLU A 101 4.79 21.81 6.59
CA GLU A 101 5.59 23.03 6.77
C GLU A 101 6.87 22.76 7.57
N ALA A 102 6.76 21.99 8.66
CA ALA A 102 7.88 21.61 9.49
C ALA A 102 8.91 20.75 8.74
N MET A 103 8.47 19.74 7.98
CA MET A 103 9.34 18.92 7.14
C MET A 103 10.04 19.78 6.09
N SER A 104 9.30 20.69 5.45
CA SER A 104 9.82 21.54 4.38
C SER A 104 10.91 22.47 4.87
N ARG A 105 10.68 23.13 6.01
CA ARG A 105 11.71 23.96 6.64
C ARG A 105 12.93 23.14 7.02
N LEU A 106 12.72 21.95 7.59
CA LEU A 106 13.81 21.08 8.03
C LEU A 106 14.70 20.64 6.87
N PHE A 107 14.13 20.10 5.79
CA PHE A 107 14.92 19.65 4.65
C PHE A 107 15.58 20.81 3.92
N TYR A 108 14.88 21.94 3.77
CA TYR A 108 15.46 23.13 3.16
C TYR A 108 16.68 23.64 3.94
N GLU A 109 16.56 23.79 5.26
CA GLU A 109 17.67 24.21 6.12
C GLU A 109 18.86 23.25 6.00
N ARG A 110 18.60 21.94 6.06
CA ARG A 110 19.64 20.91 5.95
C ARG A 110 20.37 20.97 4.60
N GLU A 111 19.63 20.92 3.49
CA GLU A 111 20.21 20.72 2.17
C GLU A 111 20.70 22.01 1.53
N HIS A 112 19.98 23.11 1.74
CA HIS A 112 20.30 24.38 1.07
C HIS A 112 21.10 25.34 1.93
N VAL A 113 20.87 25.39 3.24
CA VAL A 113 21.59 26.29 4.15
C VAL A 113 22.86 25.62 4.68
N LYS A 114 22.73 24.41 5.23
CA LYS A 114 23.86 23.66 5.82
C LYS A 114 24.67 22.85 4.80
N LYS A 115 24.17 22.69 3.57
CA LYS A 115 24.80 21.91 2.49
C LYS A 115 25.03 20.44 2.85
N GLU A 116 24.19 19.91 3.74
CA GLU A 116 24.17 18.49 4.05
C GLU A 116 23.41 17.71 2.97
N GLY A 117 23.71 16.43 2.81
CA GLY A 117 22.99 15.59 1.85
C GLY A 117 21.57 15.19 2.32
N PRO A 118 20.73 14.73 1.38
CA PRO A 118 19.43 14.15 1.70
C PRO A 118 19.58 12.90 2.59
N ILE A 119 18.62 12.73 3.49
CA ILE A 119 18.50 11.59 4.41
C ILE A 119 17.80 10.41 3.71
N TYR A 120 18.52 9.30 3.53
CA TYR A 120 17.98 8.06 2.95
C TYR A 120 17.79 6.90 3.93
N SER A 121 18.22 7.10 5.18
CA SER A 121 18.02 6.13 6.26
C SER A 121 16.76 6.45 7.06
N TYR A 122 15.90 5.45 7.25
CA TYR A 122 14.69 5.60 8.04
C TYR A 122 15.00 5.97 9.49
N ASP A 123 15.98 5.29 10.08
CA ASP A 123 16.34 5.49 11.49
C ASP A 123 17.03 6.86 11.69
N GLU A 124 17.77 7.34 10.69
CA GLU A 124 18.32 8.71 10.70
C GLU A 124 17.20 9.75 10.60
N LEU A 125 16.27 9.57 9.65
CA LEU A 125 15.13 10.48 9.48
C LEU A 125 14.29 10.55 10.75
N ARG A 126 14.04 9.41 11.39
CA ARG A 126 13.31 9.33 12.66
C ARG A 126 13.97 10.17 13.75
N LYS A 127 15.29 10.04 13.93
CA LYS A 127 16.07 10.83 14.90
C LYS A 127 15.97 12.32 14.63
N VAL A 128 16.02 12.72 13.36
CA VAL A 128 15.92 14.12 12.95
C VAL A 128 14.51 14.68 13.21
N PHE A 129 13.46 13.86 13.03
CA PHE A 129 12.08 14.26 13.27
C PHE A 129 11.74 14.38 14.76
N GLN A 130 12.37 13.60 15.64
CA GLN A 130 12.17 13.67 17.09
C GLN A 130 12.48 15.04 17.71
N ALA A 131 13.32 15.86 17.06
CA ALA A 131 13.61 17.22 17.53
C ALA A 131 12.48 18.23 17.28
N ASN A 132 11.39 17.82 16.60
CA ASN A 132 10.30 18.71 16.23
C ASN A 132 8.95 18.07 16.61
N LYS A 133 8.21 18.74 17.51
CA LYS A 133 6.89 18.30 18.00
C LYS A 133 5.85 18.00 16.91
N TYR A 134 5.96 18.62 15.74
CA TYR A 134 5.03 18.37 14.62
C TYR A 134 5.42 17.17 13.76
N LEU A 135 6.61 16.60 13.99
CA LEU A 135 7.20 15.52 13.21
C LEU A 135 7.45 14.25 14.03
N GLU A 136 7.64 14.37 15.35
CA GLU A 136 8.08 13.28 16.23
C GLU A 136 7.25 11.99 16.10
N ASN A 137 5.93 12.12 15.93
CA ASN A 137 5.02 10.99 15.78
C ASN A 137 4.63 10.71 14.32
N PHE A 138 4.96 11.61 13.40
CA PHE A 138 4.49 11.52 12.00
C PHE A 138 5.06 10.29 11.28
N LEU A 139 6.36 10.05 11.43
CA LEU A 139 7.03 8.94 10.76
C LEU A 139 6.51 7.58 11.26
N ASP A 140 6.27 7.47 12.57
CA ASP A 140 5.75 6.26 13.20
C ASP A 140 4.29 6.01 12.78
N GLN A 141 3.47 7.06 12.62
CA GLN A 141 2.12 6.92 12.06
C GLN A 141 2.13 6.45 10.60
N LEU A 142 3.04 6.95 9.75
CA LEU A 142 3.22 6.42 8.39
C LEU A 142 3.66 4.96 8.39
N TYR A 143 4.52 4.58 9.34
CA TYR A 143 4.98 3.22 9.51
C TYR A 143 3.85 2.28 9.92
N LEU A 144 3.02 2.67 10.89
CA LEU A 144 1.83 1.93 11.31
C LEU A 144 0.81 1.81 10.18
N ALA A 145 0.57 2.89 9.43
CA ALA A 145 -0.32 2.88 8.27
C ALA A 145 0.11 1.88 7.18
N ALA A 146 1.41 1.55 7.10
CA ALA A 146 1.93 0.55 6.17
C ALA A 146 1.72 -0.91 6.62
N ARG A 147 1.08 -1.14 7.78
CA ARG A 147 0.76 -2.45 8.37
C ARG A 147 1.99 -3.35 8.51
N PRO A 148 2.97 -2.96 9.34
CA PRO A 148 4.30 -3.59 9.36
C PRO A 148 4.25 -5.05 9.84
N LEU A 149 3.32 -5.37 10.73
CA LEU A 149 3.15 -6.69 11.35
C LEU A 149 2.71 -7.78 10.35
N GLU A 150 2.22 -7.40 9.17
CA GLU A 150 1.71 -8.33 8.15
C GLU A 150 2.71 -8.58 7.02
N ARG A 151 3.95 -8.12 7.21
CA ARG A 151 4.96 -8.01 6.17
C ARG A 151 6.25 -8.68 6.62
N GLY A 152 6.88 -9.39 5.69
CA GLY A 152 8.23 -9.91 5.92
C GLY A 152 9.28 -8.80 5.86
N GLU A 153 10.44 -9.05 6.45
CA GLU A 153 11.56 -8.11 6.60
C GLU A 153 11.95 -7.39 5.29
N LYS A 154 12.12 -8.12 4.18
CA LYS A 154 12.44 -7.52 2.87
C LYS A 154 11.38 -6.49 2.42
N THR A 155 10.11 -6.77 2.69
CA THR A 155 9.01 -5.86 2.37
C THR A 155 9.05 -4.64 3.28
N MET A 156 9.41 -4.83 4.55
CA MET A 156 9.55 -3.73 5.51
C MET A 156 10.67 -2.77 5.16
N ASN A 157 11.81 -3.27 4.70
CA ASN A 157 12.90 -2.40 4.23
C ASN A 157 12.47 -1.55 3.04
N ARG A 158 11.67 -2.11 2.12
CA ARG A 158 11.10 -1.35 1.00
C ARG A 158 10.06 -0.32 1.45
N ILE A 159 9.23 -0.66 2.42
CA ILE A 159 8.23 0.25 3.01
C ILE A 159 8.93 1.44 3.68
N LYS A 160 9.95 1.18 4.51
CA LYS A 160 10.75 2.23 5.15
C LYS A 160 11.32 3.21 4.12
N LYS A 161 11.90 2.70 3.03
CA LYS A 161 12.34 3.55 1.91
C LYS A 161 11.18 4.36 1.31
N SER A 162 10.06 3.72 1.04
CA SER A 162 8.87 4.38 0.48
C SER A 162 8.36 5.51 1.37
N ILE A 163 8.35 5.33 2.70
CA ILE A 163 7.97 6.36 3.67
C ILE A 163 8.89 7.58 3.58
N ILE A 164 10.20 7.37 3.47
CA ILE A 164 11.18 8.46 3.27
C ILE A 164 10.85 9.23 1.99
N HIS A 165 10.54 8.53 0.89
CA HIS A 165 10.19 9.17 -0.38
C HIS A 165 8.92 10.01 -0.25
N ILE A 166 7.90 9.49 0.45
CA ILE A 166 6.67 10.24 0.75
C ILE A 166 6.97 11.52 1.52
N CYS A 167 7.87 11.47 2.51
CA CYS A 167 8.25 12.67 3.27
C CYS A 167 8.88 13.75 2.39
N TYR A 168 9.79 13.38 1.47
CA TYR A 168 10.37 14.33 0.51
C TYR A 168 9.32 14.90 -0.45
N LEU A 169 8.43 14.04 -0.97
CA LEU A 169 7.38 14.48 -1.87
C LEU A 169 6.46 15.48 -1.18
N LEU A 170 5.98 15.16 0.02
CA LEU A 170 5.14 16.04 0.83
C LEU A 170 5.83 17.39 1.11
N ALA A 171 7.10 17.37 1.48
CA ALA A 171 7.86 18.59 1.71
C ALA A 171 8.03 19.42 0.42
N SER A 172 8.26 18.76 -0.72
CA SER A 172 8.41 19.43 -2.01
C SER A 172 7.13 20.11 -2.50
N LEU A 173 5.95 19.72 -2.00
CA LEU A 173 4.69 20.42 -2.27
C LEU A 173 4.71 21.86 -1.72
N ASN A 174 5.31 22.06 -0.56
CA ASN A 174 5.36 23.36 0.11
C ASN A 174 6.61 24.16 -0.30
N ASN A 175 7.71 23.49 -0.63
CA ASN A 175 8.93 24.15 -1.09
C ASN A 175 9.58 23.41 -2.27
N THR A 176 9.47 24.00 -3.46
CA THR A 176 9.97 23.43 -4.72
C THR A 176 11.50 23.30 -4.79
N LYS A 177 12.24 23.98 -3.89
CA LYS A 177 13.69 23.83 -3.79
C LYS A 177 14.10 22.51 -3.14
N ILE A 178 13.19 21.79 -2.48
CA ILE A 178 13.46 20.45 -1.93
C ILE A 178 13.37 19.46 -3.08
N ASN A 179 14.46 19.36 -3.85
CA ASN A 179 14.53 18.61 -5.09
C ASN A 179 15.74 17.67 -5.16
N SER A 180 16.60 17.61 -4.13
CA SER A 180 17.76 16.70 -4.07
C SER A 180 17.32 15.25 -4.33
N PHE A 181 16.24 14.82 -3.69
CA PHE A 181 15.62 13.52 -3.95
C PHE A 181 15.21 13.32 -5.42
N LYS A 182 14.59 14.34 -6.04
CA LYS A 182 14.15 14.27 -7.46
C LYS A 182 15.36 14.18 -8.39
N PHE A 183 16.43 14.91 -8.10
CA PHE A 183 17.68 14.84 -8.85
C PHE A 183 18.32 13.46 -8.78
N ASP A 184 18.38 12.85 -7.60
CA ASP A 184 18.95 11.51 -7.44
C ASP A 184 18.14 10.44 -8.21
N VAL A 185 16.81 10.56 -8.22
CA VAL A 185 15.94 9.70 -9.03
C VAL A 185 16.16 9.93 -10.53
N ALA A 186 16.22 11.20 -10.97
CA ALA A 186 16.47 11.52 -12.37
C ALA A 186 17.83 10.99 -12.84
N TYR A 187 18.88 11.16 -12.03
CA TYR A 187 20.21 10.64 -12.30
C TYR A 187 20.22 9.11 -12.41
N TYR A 188 19.52 8.42 -11.51
CA TYR A 188 19.37 6.97 -11.60
C TYR A 188 18.68 6.53 -12.90
N LEU A 189 17.58 7.20 -13.26
CA LEU A 189 16.82 6.89 -14.48
C LEU A 189 17.65 7.12 -15.74
N ASP A 190 18.39 8.23 -15.80
CA ASP A 190 19.32 8.53 -16.88
C ASP A 190 20.41 7.45 -17.00
N SER A 191 21.02 7.06 -15.87
CA SER A 191 22.02 5.97 -15.84
C SER A 191 21.47 4.61 -16.25
N ALA A 192 20.16 4.39 -16.07
CA ALA A 192 19.45 3.18 -16.49
C ALA A 192 19.05 3.20 -17.97
N GLY A 193 19.38 4.27 -18.71
CA GLY A 193 19.04 4.44 -20.12
C GLY A 193 17.60 4.88 -20.37
N THR A 194 16.94 5.49 -19.38
CA THR A 194 15.61 6.10 -19.56
C THR A 194 15.75 7.30 -20.50
N SER A 195 14.87 7.42 -21.50
CA SER A 195 14.93 8.58 -22.40
C SER A 195 14.58 9.87 -21.65
N ASN A 196 15.06 11.01 -22.17
CA ASN A 196 14.73 12.32 -21.64
C ASN A 196 13.21 12.54 -21.59
N GLU A 197 12.47 12.10 -22.60
CA GLU A 197 11.01 12.18 -22.61
C GLU A 197 10.38 11.33 -21.50
N GLY A 198 10.96 10.18 -21.18
CA GLY A 198 10.53 9.34 -20.07
C GLY A 198 10.78 10.01 -18.71
N ILE A 199 11.96 10.61 -18.53
CA ILE A 199 12.31 11.37 -17.32
C ILE A 199 11.40 12.60 -17.17
N ASP A 200 11.21 13.37 -18.23
CA ASP A 200 10.34 14.55 -18.25
C ASP A 200 8.89 14.17 -17.97
N THR A 201 8.41 13.05 -18.52
CA THR A 201 7.07 12.55 -18.22
C THR A 201 6.92 12.24 -16.73
N LEU A 202 7.90 11.56 -16.13
CA LEU A 202 7.89 11.22 -14.69
C LEU A 202 8.01 12.46 -13.79
N ALA A 203 8.76 13.47 -14.21
CA ALA A 203 8.89 14.72 -13.47
C ALA A 203 7.59 15.54 -13.41
N ASN A 204 6.69 15.32 -14.37
CA ASN A 204 5.41 16.02 -14.51
C ASN A 204 4.20 15.23 -13.99
N LEU A 205 4.40 14.05 -13.38
CA LEU A 205 3.36 13.29 -12.67
C LEU A 205 3.08 13.86 -11.28
#